data_AF-A0A8T1DT92-F1
#
_entry.id   AF-A0A8T1DT92-F1
#
_cell.length_a   1.000
_cell.length_b   1.000
_cell.length_c   1.000
_cell.angle_alpha   90.00
_cell.angle_beta   90.00
_cell.angle_gamma   90.00
#
_symmetry.space_group_name_H-M   'P 1'
#
loop_
_entity.id
_entity.type
_entity.pdbx_description
1 polymer ?
#
loop_
_entity_poly.entity_id
_entity_poly.type
_entity_poly.pdbx_seq_one_letter_code
_entity_poly.pdbx_strand_id
1 'polypeptide(L)'
;MEPIVPIQTAPKLGTPGTAQTSKRRITYAADEISPHALDRLGVNPDILKKEKGMKKLGICDGDITRGEELRRYTGVSQMEPSSKVEFMFGFNDEQLHRERAIKRLGTTEQEIMDDYSRRVSRLGVSNPFPVKL
;
A
#
# COMPACT_ATOMS: atom_id res chain seq x y z
N MET A 1 -47.13 -47.42 -10.42
CA MET A 1 -46.64 -46.15 -9.85
C MET A 1 -45.13 -46.21 -9.96
N GLU A 2 -44.55 -45.57 -10.97
CA GLU A 2 -43.09 -45.46 -11.12
C GLU A 2 -42.72 -43.96 -11.10
N PRO A 3 -41.69 -43.54 -10.36
CA PRO A 3 -41.34 -42.13 -10.23
C PRO A 3 -40.51 -41.63 -11.42
N ILE A 4 -40.96 -40.52 -11.99
CA ILE A 4 -40.29 -39.73 -13.04
C ILE A 4 -39.03 -39.07 -12.45
N VAL A 5 -37.86 -39.37 -13.01
CA VAL A 5 -36.60 -38.66 -12.71
C VAL A 5 -36.36 -37.59 -13.79
N PRO A 6 -36.15 -36.30 -13.44
CA PRO A 6 -35.83 -35.28 -14.43
C PRO A 6 -34.38 -35.42 -14.92
N ILE A 7 -34.18 -35.67 -16.21
CA ILE A 7 -32.87 -35.61 -16.86
C ILE A 7 -32.54 -34.12 -17.06
N GLN A 8 -31.66 -33.57 -16.21
CA GLN A 8 -31.05 -32.26 -16.47
C GLN A 8 -30.02 -32.42 -17.61
N THR A 9 -30.36 -31.93 -18.80
CA THR A 9 -29.38 -31.80 -19.89
C THR A 9 -28.49 -30.60 -19.64
N ALA A 10 -27.17 -30.83 -19.57
CA ALA A 10 -26.15 -29.78 -19.46
C ALA A 10 -26.24 -28.75 -20.62
N PRO A 11 -25.89 -27.47 -20.39
CA PRO A 11 -25.95 -26.45 -21.44
C PRO A 11 -24.89 -26.74 -22.52
N LYS A 12 -25.35 -26.88 -23.76
CA LYS A 12 -24.49 -27.08 -24.93
C LYS A 12 -23.74 -25.80 -25.27
N LEU A 13 -22.41 -25.90 -25.30
CA LEU A 13 -21.50 -24.86 -25.75
C LEU A 13 -21.56 -24.75 -27.28
N GLY A 14 -21.82 -23.53 -27.79
CA GLY A 14 -21.52 -23.14 -29.16
C GLY A 14 -22.65 -23.33 -30.18
N THR A 15 -23.43 -22.28 -30.39
CA THR A 15 -24.08 -22.00 -31.69
C THR A 15 -23.74 -20.56 -32.09
N PRO A 16 -23.30 -20.29 -33.34
CA PRO A 16 -22.98 -18.95 -33.79
C PRO A 16 -24.28 -18.25 -34.16
N GLY A 17 -24.93 -17.65 -33.17
CA GLY A 17 -26.17 -16.92 -33.33
C GLY A 17 -25.95 -15.44 -33.07
N THR A 18 -26.32 -14.63 -34.06
CA THR A 18 -26.45 -13.15 -34.05
C THR A 18 -25.19 -12.32 -33.83
N ALA A 19 -24.75 -11.67 -34.92
CA ALA A 19 -23.83 -10.55 -34.90
C ALA A 19 -24.42 -9.38 -34.10
N GLN A 20 -24.24 -9.40 -32.77
CA GLN A 20 -24.20 -8.18 -32.01
C GLN A 20 -22.93 -7.45 -32.45
N THR A 21 -23.09 -6.21 -32.92
CA THR A 21 -22.00 -5.25 -33.03
C THR A 21 -21.49 -5.01 -31.60
N SER A 22 -20.62 -5.91 -31.14
CA SER A 22 -19.77 -5.69 -29.99
C SER A 22 -19.15 -4.32 -30.22
N LYS A 23 -19.54 -3.34 -29.41
CA LYS A 23 -18.91 -2.03 -29.39
C LYS A 23 -17.44 -2.32 -29.07
N ARG A 24 -16.64 -2.49 -30.12
CA ARG A 24 -15.20 -2.68 -30.01
C ARG A 24 -14.75 -1.55 -29.10
N ARG A 25 -14.23 -1.91 -27.93
CA ARG A 25 -13.56 -0.99 -27.03
C ARG A 25 -12.61 -0.19 -27.90
N ILE A 26 -12.90 1.09 -28.11
CA ILE A 26 -12.06 1.97 -28.90
C ILE A 26 -10.80 2.16 -28.08
N THR A 27 -9.78 1.37 -28.38
CA THR A 27 -8.43 1.57 -27.86
C THR A 27 -7.75 2.50 -28.84
N TYR A 28 -7.89 3.82 -28.63
CA TYR A 28 -7.03 4.77 -29.33
C TYR A 28 -5.58 4.40 -29.01
N ALA A 29 -4.76 4.21 -30.03
CA ALA A 29 -3.33 4.09 -29.82
C ALA A 29 -2.85 5.43 -29.23
N ALA A 30 -1.99 5.38 -28.21
CA ALA A 30 -1.43 6.60 -27.61
C ALA A 30 -0.73 7.50 -28.65
N ASP A 31 -0.32 6.91 -29.77
CA ASP A 31 0.33 7.57 -30.91
C ASP A 31 -0.63 8.47 -31.74
N GLU A 32 -1.96 8.34 -31.56
CA GLU A 32 -2.96 9.15 -32.26
C GLU A 32 -3.37 10.42 -31.49
N ILE A 33 -2.91 10.58 -30.25
CA ILE A 33 -3.26 11.71 -29.40
C ILE A 33 -2.23 12.83 -29.66
N SER A 34 -2.71 14.01 -30.06
CA SER A 34 -1.85 15.17 -30.27
C SER A 34 -1.00 15.46 -29.02
N PRO A 35 0.34 15.47 -29.11
CA PRO A 35 1.22 15.76 -27.98
C PRO A 35 0.91 17.13 -27.33
N HIS A 36 0.49 18.09 -28.14
CA HIS A 36 0.09 19.42 -27.68
C HIS A 36 -1.20 19.40 -26.84
N ALA A 37 -2.11 18.46 -27.11
CA ALA A 37 -3.33 18.30 -26.31
C ALA A 37 -3.03 17.72 -24.93
N LEU A 38 -2.10 16.76 -24.84
CA LEU A 38 -1.64 16.18 -23.57
C LEU A 38 -0.92 17.23 -22.71
N ASP A 39 -0.06 18.04 -23.33
CA ASP A 39 0.67 19.12 -22.64
C ASP A 39 -0.28 20.18 -22.05
N ARG A 40 -1.32 20.60 -22.81
CA ARG A 40 -2.37 21.51 -22.30
C ARG A 40 -3.18 20.94 -21.14
N LEU A 41 -3.29 19.62 -21.04
CA LEU A 41 -3.95 18.93 -19.93
C LEU A 41 -3.00 18.62 -18.78
N GLY A 42 -1.71 19.00 -18.88
CA GLY A 42 -0.69 18.70 -17.89
C GLY A 42 -0.30 17.21 -17.84
N VAL A 43 -0.64 16.43 -18.87
CA VAL A 43 -0.39 14.99 -18.93
C VAL A 43 0.96 14.72 -19.57
N ASN A 44 1.97 14.44 -18.76
CA ASN A 44 3.30 14.02 -19.21
C ASN A 44 3.29 12.51 -19.59
N PRO A 45 4.06 12.06 -20.61
CA PRO A 45 4.23 10.63 -20.93
C PRO A 45 4.56 9.73 -19.72
N ASP A 46 5.28 10.24 -18.70
CA ASP A 46 5.57 9.49 -17.48
C ASP A 46 4.30 9.16 -16.67
N ILE A 47 3.32 10.06 -16.66
CA ILE A 47 2.02 9.86 -16.01
C ILE A 47 1.25 8.76 -16.74
N LEU A 48 1.21 8.79 -18.07
CA LEU A 48 0.57 7.74 -18.88
C LEU A 48 1.21 6.37 -18.68
N LYS A 49 2.54 6.32 -18.55
CA LYS A 49 3.27 5.08 -18.29
C LYS A 49 2.95 4.51 -16.90
N LYS A 50 2.93 5.36 -15.87
CA LYS A 50 2.52 4.99 -14.51
C LYS A 50 1.07 4.48 -14.49
N GLU A 51 0.16 5.20 -15.12
CA GLU A 51 -1.26 4.84 -15.24
C GLU A 51 -1.46 3.46 -15.91
N LYS A 52 -0.76 3.21 -17.02
CA LYS A 52 -0.77 1.91 -17.70
C LYS A 52 -0.22 0.80 -16.78
N GLY A 53 0.82 1.11 -16.02
CA GLY A 53 1.39 0.21 -15.01
C GLY A 53 0.39 -0.16 -13.92
N MET A 54 -0.27 0.84 -13.32
CA MET A 54 -1.28 0.62 -12.27
C MET A 54 -2.45 -0.22 -12.78
N LYS A 55 -2.96 0.10 -13.98
CA LYS A 55 -4.00 -0.71 -14.63
C LYS A 55 -3.58 -2.16 -14.89
N LYS A 56 -2.32 -2.39 -15.29
CA LYS A 56 -1.79 -3.74 -15.50
C LYS A 56 -1.67 -4.52 -14.20
N LEU A 57 -1.36 -3.84 -13.10
CA LEU A 57 -1.28 -4.42 -11.76
C LEU A 57 -2.66 -4.56 -11.08
N GLY A 58 -3.72 -4.02 -11.68
CA GLY A 58 -5.06 -4.03 -11.11
C GLY A 58 -5.23 -3.11 -9.90
N ILE A 59 -4.37 -2.09 -9.78
CA ILE A 59 -4.38 -1.12 -8.67
C ILE A 59 -5.19 0.10 -9.10
N CYS A 60 -6.10 0.55 -8.24
CA CYS A 60 -6.84 1.81 -8.42
C CYS A 60 -6.43 2.87 -7.38
N ASP A 61 -6.86 4.12 -7.58
CA ASP A 61 -6.55 5.22 -6.64
C ASP A 61 -7.03 4.93 -5.22
N GLY A 62 -8.18 4.26 -5.06
CA GLY A 62 -8.67 3.85 -3.75
C GLY A 62 -7.76 2.85 -3.04
N ASP A 63 -7.04 1.99 -3.78
CA ASP A 63 -6.03 1.10 -3.22
C ASP A 63 -4.78 1.87 -2.78
N ILE A 64 -4.41 2.92 -3.52
CA ILE A 64 -3.30 3.80 -3.15
C ILE A 64 -3.60 4.50 -1.83
N THR A 65 -4.78 5.12 -1.70
CA THR A 65 -5.18 5.80 -0.46
C THR A 65 -5.28 4.83 0.72
N ARG A 66 -5.88 3.65 0.53
CA ARG A 66 -5.91 2.62 1.59
C ARG A 66 -4.52 2.11 1.95
N GLY A 67 -3.63 1.96 0.96
CA GLY A 67 -2.25 1.57 1.18
C GLY A 67 -1.47 2.60 1.99
N GLU A 68 -1.65 3.89 1.71
CA GLU A 68 -1.10 4.98 2.52
C GLU A 68 -1.62 4.95 3.95
N GLU A 69 -2.93 4.74 4.12
CA GLU A 69 -3.54 4.63 5.44
C GLU A 69 -2.97 3.46 6.25
N LEU A 70 -2.85 2.28 5.64
CA LEU A 70 -2.28 1.09 6.29
C LEU A 70 -0.84 1.33 6.73
N ARG A 71 -0.04 2.03 5.92
CA ARG A 71 1.36 2.35 6.27
C ARG A 71 1.47 3.15 7.57
N ARG A 72 0.46 3.94 7.96
CA ARG A 72 0.44 4.67 9.23
C ARG A 72 0.44 3.76 10.46
N TYR A 73 -0.01 2.52 10.32
CA TYR A 73 -0.15 1.56 11.42
C TYR A 73 0.92 0.47 11.43
N THR A 74 1.72 0.33 10.37
CA THR A 74 2.67 -0.79 10.22
C THR A 74 4.12 -0.44 10.57
N GLY A 75 4.39 0.80 11.02
CA GLY A 75 5.75 1.27 11.32
C GLY A 75 6.64 1.47 10.09
N VAL A 76 6.07 1.34 8.88
CA VAL A 76 6.75 1.62 7.60
C VAL A 76 7.04 3.12 7.51
N SER A 77 8.22 3.45 6.99
CA SER A 77 8.63 4.83 6.77
C SER A 77 7.66 5.53 5.81
N GLN A 78 7.20 6.74 6.18
CA GLN A 78 6.40 7.61 5.32
C GLN A 78 7.25 8.53 4.44
N MET A 79 8.56 8.55 4.67
CA MET A 79 9.49 9.36 3.89
C MET A 79 9.78 8.69 2.54
N GLU A 80 10.12 9.49 1.54
CA GLU A 80 10.58 8.91 0.27
C GLU A 80 11.83 8.04 0.52
N PRO A 81 11.85 6.82 -0.04
CA PRO A 81 12.98 5.93 0.14
C PRO A 81 14.21 6.47 -0.59
N SER A 82 15.32 6.57 0.13
CA SER A 82 16.62 7.02 -0.37
C SER A 82 17.42 5.91 -1.05
N SER A 83 17.06 4.64 -0.80
CA SER A 83 17.73 3.48 -1.36
C SER A 83 16.75 2.40 -1.86
N LYS A 84 17.25 1.51 -2.72
CA LYS A 84 16.48 0.35 -3.20
C LYS A 84 16.00 -0.55 -2.05
N VAL A 85 16.81 -0.68 -1.00
CA VAL A 85 16.49 -1.50 0.17
C VAL A 85 15.30 -0.89 0.90
N GLU A 86 15.34 0.42 1.15
CA GLU A 86 14.22 1.15 1.77
C GLU A 86 12.96 1.06 0.91
N PHE A 87 13.09 1.18 -0.41
CA PHE A 87 11.95 1.03 -1.33
C PHE A 87 11.33 -0.38 -1.27
N MET A 88 12.15 -1.44 -1.20
CA MET A 88 11.66 -2.81 -1.22
C MET A 88 11.05 -3.26 0.11
N PHE A 89 11.65 -2.85 1.23
CA PHE A 89 11.25 -3.32 2.56
C PHE A 89 10.37 -2.31 3.31
N GLY A 90 10.34 -1.05 2.90
CA GLY A 90 9.54 0.01 3.52
C GLY A 90 10.13 0.56 4.83
N PHE A 91 11.26 0.05 5.30
CA PHE A 91 11.95 0.56 6.48
C PHE A 91 13.15 1.40 6.07
N ASN A 92 13.32 2.54 6.74
CA ASN A 92 14.52 3.33 6.56
C ASN A 92 15.70 2.76 7.37
N ASP A 93 16.91 3.20 7.05
CA ASP A 93 18.11 2.71 7.73
C ASP A 93 18.07 2.97 9.24
N GLU A 94 17.56 4.11 9.69
CA GLU A 94 17.45 4.44 11.13
C GLU A 94 16.55 3.46 11.88
N GLN A 95 15.38 3.13 11.32
CA GLN A 95 14.44 2.14 11.85
C GLN A 95 15.10 0.76 11.96
N LEU A 96 15.85 0.34 10.93
CA LEU A 96 16.57 -0.92 10.95
C LEU A 96 17.69 -0.95 12.00
N HIS A 97 18.40 0.17 12.19
CA HIS A 97 19.43 0.28 13.24
C HIS A 97 18.81 0.25 14.63
N ARG A 98 17.69 0.94 14.84
CA ARG A 98 16.93 0.92 16.10
C ARG A 98 16.50 -0.50 16.46
N GLU A 99 15.88 -1.21 15.52
CA GLU A 99 15.43 -2.59 15.72
C GLU A 99 16.60 -3.54 16.09
N ARG A 100 17.77 -3.37 15.47
CA ARG A 100 18.98 -4.14 15.85
C ARG A 100 19.47 -3.79 17.24
N ALA A 101 19.46 -2.51 17.62
CA ALA A 101 19.90 -2.07 18.93
C ALA A 101 18.98 -2.62 20.04
N ILE A 102 17.66 -2.54 19.85
CA ILE A 102 16.66 -3.06 20.79
C ILE A 102 16.85 -4.56 21.02
N LYS A 103 17.00 -5.33 19.95
CA LYS A 103 17.29 -6.77 20.04
C LYS A 103 18.58 -7.07 20.80
N ARG A 104 19.64 -6.29 20.59
CA ARG A 104 20.92 -6.46 21.30
C ARG A 104 20.83 -6.11 22.79
N LEU A 105 20.00 -5.14 23.14
CA LEU A 105 19.74 -4.75 24.52
C LEU A 105 18.85 -5.76 25.26
N GLY A 106 18.19 -6.68 24.53
CA GLY A 106 17.30 -7.68 25.13
C GLY A 106 16.03 -7.08 25.73
N THR A 107 15.53 -5.99 25.13
CA THR A 107 14.36 -5.24 25.57
C THR A 107 13.36 -5.05 24.43
N THR A 108 12.24 -4.38 24.68
CA THR A 108 11.23 -4.03 23.69
C THR A 108 11.07 -2.51 23.55
N GLU A 109 10.53 -2.08 22.41
CA GLU A 109 10.18 -0.68 22.17
C GLU A 109 9.23 -0.14 23.27
N GLN A 110 8.29 -0.97 23.73
CA GLN A 110 7.34 -0.61 24.78
C GLN A 110 8.04 -0.38 26.13
N GLU A 111 8.95 -1.25 26.52
CA GLU A 111 9.71 -1.09 27.77
C GLU A 111 10.55 0.18 27.77
N ILE A 112 11.18 0.50 26.62
CA ILE A 112 11.94 1.73 26.44
C ILE A 112 11.03 2.96 26.61
N MET A 113 9.84 2.93 26.00
CA MET A 113 8.86 4.02 26.09
C MET A 113 8.30 4.17 27.51
N ASP A 114 8.03 3.07 28.20
CA ASP A 114 7.53 3.07 29.57
C ASP A 114 8.59 3.61 30.55
N ASP A 115 9.86 3.20 30.39
CA ASP A 115 10.97 3.70 31.20
C ASP A 115 11.22 5.20 30.94
N TYR A 116 11.20 5.62 29.67
CA TYR A 116 11.31 7.04 29.32
C TYR A 116 10.19 7.86 29.95
N SER A 117 8.94 7.44 29.79
CA SER A 117 7.77 8.11 30.36
C SER A 117 7.84 8.19 31.89
N ARG A 118 8.30 7.12 32.54
CA ARG A 118 8.54 7.08 33.99
C ARG A 118 9.60 8.07 34.43
N ARG A 119 10.73 8.16 33.70
CA ARG A 119 11.81 9.12 34.00
C ARG A 119 11.33 10.56 33.82
N VAL A 120 10.63 10.84 32.72
CA VAL A 120 10.07 12.17 32.43
C VAL A 120 9.05 12.58 33.50
N SER A 121 8.16 11.68 33.91
CA SER A 121 7.15 11.96 34.95
C SER A 121 7.76 12.30 36.32
N ARG A 122 9.02 11.93 36.56
CA ARG A 122 9.75 12.24 37.80
C ARG A 122 10.59 13.52 37.70
N LEU A 123 10.69 14.13 36.51
CA LEU A 123 11.36 15.42 36.36
C LEU A 123 10.62 16.49 37.18
N GLY A 124 11.35 17.22 38.02
CA GLY A 124 10.78 18.25 38.89
C GLY A 124 10.25 17.73 40.24
N VAL A 125 10.23 16.42 40.47
CA VAL A 125 9.95 15.86 41.80
C VAL A 125 11.25 15.91 42.61
N SER A 126 11.50 17.01 43.31
CA SER A 126 12.57 17.06 44.32
C SER A 126 12.23 16.06 45.42
N ASN A 127 13.03 15.02 45.60
CA ASN A 127 12.90 14.14 46.77
C ASN A 127 13.07 14.99 48.04
N PRO A 128 12.03 15.15 48.88
CA PRO A 128 12.17 15.84 50.15
C PRO A 128 12.72 14.83 51.15
N PHE A 129 13.96 14.40 50.97
CA PHE A 129 14.67 13.67 52.02
C PHE A 129 15.82 14.52 52.54
N PRO A 130 15.80 14.89 53.83
CA PRO A 130 16.87 15.65 54.42
C PRO A 130 18.09 14.72 54.50
N VAL A 131 19.15 15.10 53.82
CA VAL A 131 20.49 14.57 54.10
C VAL A 131 20.80 15.00 55.52
N LYS A 132 20.65 14.08 56.49
CA LYS A 132 21.24 14.28 57.81
C LYS A 132 22.75 14.14 57.62
N LEU A 133 23.43 15.28 57.72
CA LEU A 133 24.88 15.41 57.89
C LEU A 133 25.34 14.61 59.11
#